data_AF-A0A2S5WHZ3-F1
#
_entry.id   AF-A0A2S5WHZ3-F1
#
_cell.length_a   1.000
_cell.length_b   1.000
_cell.length_c   1.000
_cell.angle_alpha   90.00
_cell.angle_beta   90.00
_cell.angle_gamma   90.00
#
_symmetry.space_group_name_H-M   'P 1'
#
loop_
_entity.id
_entity.type
_entity.pdbx_description
1 polymer ?
#
loop_
_entity_poly.entity_id
_entity_poly.type
_entity_poly.pdbx_seq_one_letter_code
_entity_poly.pdbx_strand_id
1 'polypeptide(L)'
;MRLTLDALRSLLLSECMSQRILDPVTQVELIVPDGISRDDAIEHARLRRAGKLRRLRLFPDWGHDYSLWGDGGAMSPEHFGISDGLAERLREWTAFWAARADPFEPWTDLETLHAWWREGLSLATDLQRELYKTTVVIPEFGPHPEQGWEYS
;
A
#
# COMPACT_ATOMS: atom_id res chain seq x y z
N MET A 1 -9.79 -16.36 23.57
CA MET A 1 -10.85 -15.41 23.18
C MET A 1 -10.67 -15.09 21.70
N ARG A 2 -11.45 -15.70 20.79
CA ARG A 2 -11.34 -15.45 19.34
C ARG A 2 -12.10 -14.17 19.01
N LEU A 3 -11.39 -13.13 18.60
CA LEU A 3 -12.02 -11.95 18.02
C LEU A 3 -12.59 -12.34 16.65
N THR A 4 -13.84 -11.98 16.39
CA THR A 4 -14.49 -12.22 15.10
C THR A 4 -13.85 -11.34 14.02
N LEU A 5 -13.97 -11.73 12.75
CA LEU A 5 -13.49 -10.93 11.62
C LEU A 5 -14.07 -9.51 11.65
N ASP A 6 -15.31 -9.35 12.10
CA ASP A 6 -15.95 -8.04 12.30
C ASP A 6 -15.34 -7.24 13.46
N ALA A 7 -14.90 -7.90 14.53
CA ALA A 7 -14.21 -7.23 15.63
C ALA A 7 -12.79 -6.80 15.22
N LEU A 8 -12.08 -7.59 14.43
CA LEU A 8 -10.80 -7.20 13.83
C LEU A 8 -10.97 -6.07 12.81
N ARG A 9 -12.04 -6.11 12.01
CA ARG A 9 -12.40 -5.04 11.06
C ARG A 9 -12.79 -3.75 11.80
N SER A 10 -13.53 -3.86 12.91
CA SER A 10 -13.91 -2.73 13.76
C SER A 10 -12.71 -2.14 14.52
N LEU A 11 -11.79 -2.96 15.01
CA LEU A 11 -10.56 -2.52 15.68
C LEU A 11 -9.57 -1.87 14.69
N LEU A 12 -9.41 -2.42 13.48
CA LEU A 12 -8.62 -1.79 12.42
C LEU A 12 -9.23 -0.47 11.92
N LEU A 13 -10.56 -0.30 12.01
CA LEU A 13 -11.24 0.97 11.74
C LEU A 13 -11.23 1.94 12.94
N SER A 14 -10.96 1.46 14.16
CA SER A 14 -11.02 2.25 15.40
C SER A 14 -9.70 2.94 15.78
N GLU A 15 -8.59 2.65 15.11
CA GLU A 15 -7.27 3.25 15.40
C GLU A 15 -6.63 4.05 14.25
N CYS A 16 -7.38 4.35 13.19
CA CYS A 16 -6.98 5.31 12.16
C CYS A 16 -8.09 6.35 12.06
N MET A 17 -7.87 7.57 12.58
CA MET A 17 -8.89 8.63 12.66
C MET A 17 -9.17 9.28 11.31
N SER A 18 -9.57 8.46 10.34
CA SER A 18 -9.89 8.91 9.01
C SER A 18 -11.17 9.77 9.03
N GLN A 19 -11.01 11.07 8.77
CA GLN A 19 -12.15 11.97 8.68
C GLN A 19 -12.92 11.68 7.40
N ARG A 20 -14.25 11.66 7.50
CA ARG A 20 -15.12 11.55 6.33
C ARG A 20 -15.62 12.91 5.88
N ILE A 21 -15.51 13.20 4.59
CA ILE A 21 -15.98 14.45 3.97
C ILE A 21 -16.80 14.11 2.71
N LEU A 22 -17.62 15.04 2.24
CA LEU A 22 -18.27 14.89 0.93
C LEU A 22 -17.44 15.57 -0.14
N ASP A 23 -17.21 14.89 -1.26
CA ASP A 23 -16.67 15.52 -2.46
C ASP A 23 -17.66 16.60 -2.93
N PRO A 24 -17.24 17.87 -3.05
CA PRO A 24 -18.16 18.97 -3.37
C PRO A 24 -18.76 18.85 -4.78
N VAL A 25 -18.12 18.11 -5.70
CA VAL A 25 -18.57 17.94 -7.08
C VAL A 25 -19.43 16.70 -7.22
N THR A 26 -18.96 15.56 -6.74
CA THR A 26 -19.64 14.28 -6.98
C THR A 26 -20.61 13.87 -5.87
N GLN A 27 -20.59 14.58 -4.73
CA GLN A 27 -21.39 14.25 -3.54
C GLN A 27 -21.14 12.83 -3.00
N VAL A 28 -19.98 12.25 -3.33
CA VAL A 28 -19.53 10.94 -2.83
C VAL A 28 -18.70 11.15 -1.58
N GLU A 29 -18.85 10.26 -0.60
CA GLU A 29 -18.06 10.26 0.62
C GLU A 29 -16.58 9.97 0.31
N LEU A 30 -15.69 10.86 0.74
CA LEU A 30 -14.25 10.70 0.70
C LEU A 30 -13.73 10.41 2.10
N ILE A 31 -12.82 9.45 2.18
CA ILE A 31 -12.08 9.14 3.39
C ILE A 31 -10.77 9.95 3.34
N VAL A 32 -10.57 10.85 4.30
CA VAL A 32 -9.36 11.63 4.45
C VAL A 32 -8.39 10.84 5.32
N PRO A 33 -7.22 10.43 4.80
CA PRO A 33 -6.24 9.73 5.61
C PRO A 33 -5.66 10.62 6.72
N ASP A 34 -5.19 9.99 7.79
CA ASP A 34 -4.51 10.70 8.88
C ASP A 34 -3.32 11.50 8.35
N GLY A 35 -3.23 12.77 8.76
CA GLY A 35 -2.18 13.71 8.33
C GLY A 35 -2.46 14.41 7.00
N ILE A 36 -3.55 14.08 6.31
CA ILE A 36 -3.96 14.74 5.07
C ILE A 36 -5.01 15.81 5.35
N SER A 37 -4.87 16.98 4.74
CA SER A 37 -5.85 18.05 4.87
C SER A 37 -7.11 17.76 4.04
N ARG A 38 -8.26 18.33 4.45
CA ARG A 38 -9.51 18.26 3.66
C ARG A 38 -9.29 18.75 2.22
N ASP A 39 -8.58 19.86 2.05
CA ASP A 39 -8.34 20.46 0.74
C ASP A 39 -7.47 19.57 -0.15
N ASP A 40 -6.42 18.97 0.42
CA ASP A 40 -5.59 17.99 -0.29
C ASP A 40 -6.40 16.74 -0.67
N ALA A 41 -7.32 16.28 0.17
CA ALA A 41 -8.20 15.15 -0.15
C ALA A 41 -9.17 15.45 -1.31
N ILE A 42 -9.76 16.66 -1.32
CA ILE A 42 -10.62 17.11 -2.42
C ILE A 42 -9.81 17.25 -3.71
N GLU A 43 -8.62 17.85 -3.63
CA GLU A 43 -7.75 18.02 -4.80
C GLU A 43 -7.25 16.67 -5.33
N HIS A 44 -6.85 15.75 -4.46
CA HIS A 44 -6.50 14.38 -4.85
C HIS A 44 -7.65 13.70 -5.59
N ALA A 45 -8.88 13.78 -5.06
CA ALA A 45 -10.05 13.19 -5.71
C ALA A 45 -10.30 13.81 -7.09
N ARG A 46 -10.14 15.13 -7.22
CA ARG A 46 -10.24 15.84 -8.50
C ARG A 46 -9.18 15.38 -9.50
N LEU A 47 -7.91 15.30 -9.08
CA LEU A 47 -6.79 14.86 -9.92
C LEU A 47 -6.95 13.40 -10.35
N ARG A 48 -7.41 12.54 -9.44
CA ARG A 48 -7.72 11.12 -9.73
C ARG A 48 -8.76 11.00 -10.83
N ARG A 49 -9.88 11.72 -10.73
CA ARG A 49 -10.93 11.73 -11.77
C ARG A 49 -10.41 12.24 -13.11
N ALA A 50 -9.50 13.20 -13.09
CA ALA A 50 -8.89 13.76 -14.30
C ALA A 50 -7.77 12.86 -14.90
N GLY A 51 -7.44 11.72 -14.28
CA GLY A 51 -6.35 10.85 -14.73
C GLY A 51 -4.96 11.47 -14.59
N LYS A 52 -4.79 12.43 -13.67
CA LYS A 52 -3.55 13.20 -13.50
C LYS A 52 -2.61 12.69 -12.41
N LEU A 53 -3.06 11.72 -11.61
CA LEU A 53 -2.21 11.09 -10.60
C LEU A 53 -1.41 9.95 -11.22
N ARG A 54 -0.14 9.83 -10.82
CA ARG A 54 0.66 8.64 -11.12
C ARG A 54 0.09 7.42 -10.40
N ARG A 55 0.33 6.24 -10.95
CA ARG A 55 0.04 4.96 -10.29
C ARG A 55 1.34 4.33 -9.83
N LEU A 56 1.40 3.96 -8.56
CA LEU A 56 2.51 3.24 -7.96
C LEU A 56 1.96 1.94 -7.37
N ARG A 57 2.25 0.83 -8.04
CA ARG A 57 1.96 -0.51 -7.54
C ARG A 57 3.07 -0.90 -6.57
N LEU A 58 2.70 -1.45 -5.43
CA LEU A 58 3.62 -1.96 -4.41
C LEU A 58 3.46 -3.47 -4.39
N PHE A 59 4.51 -4.21 -4.78
CA PHE A 59 4.60 -5.66 -4.66
C PHE A 59 6.06 -6.10 -4.87
N PRO A 60 6.54 -7.13 -4.16
CA PRO A 60 7.88 -7.63 -4.38
C PRO A 60 7.95 -8.47 -5.65
N ASP A 61 9.10 -8.44 -6.30
CA ASP A 61 9.44 -9.33 -7.40
C ASP A 61 10.92 -9.70 -7.33
N TRP A 62 11.29 -10.78 -7.99
CA TRP A 62 12.65 -11.28 -8.02
C TRP A 62 13.60 -10.34 -8.77
N GLY A 63 14.78 -10.11 -8.19
CA GLY A 63 15.84 -9.32 -8.84
C GLY A 63 15.70 -7.80 -8.72
N HIS A 64 14.78 -7.32 -7.88
CA HIS A 64 14.57 -5.89 -7.64
C HIS A 64 14.84 -5.51 -6.18
N ASP A 65 15.61 -4.44 -5.97
CA ASP A 65 15.95 -3.95 -4.63
C ASP A 65 14.76 -3.30 -3.92
N TYR A 66 13.79 -2.83 -4.70
CA TYR A 66 12.59 -2.16 -4.22
C TYR A 66 11.34 -2.75 -4.86
N SER A 67 10.30 -2.90 -4.06
CA SER A 67 8.98 -3.39 -4.48
C SER A 67 8.10 -2.31 -5.15
N LEU A 68 8.70 -1.34 -5.85
CA LEU A 68 8.02 -0.16 -6.38
C LEU A 68 7.87 -0.23 -7.90
N TRP A 69 6.63 -0.14 -8.39
CA TRP A 69 6.31 -0.33 -9.81
C TRP A 69 5.45 0.81 -10.34
N GLY A 70 6.03 1.62 -11.22
CA GLY A 70 5.30 2.62 -11.99
C GLY A 70 4.82 2.05 -13.33
N ASP A 71 4.15 2.89 -14.12
CA ASP A 71 3.67 2.51 -15.46
C ASP A 71 4.80 2.12 -16.43
N GLY A 72 6.02 2.58 -16.19
CA GLY A 72 7.21 2.27 -16.98
C GLY A 72 8.04 1.09 -16.48
N GLY A 73 7.60 0.38 -15.43
CA GLY A 73 8.34 -0.71 -14.80
C GLY A 73 8.85 -0.38 -13.39
N ALA A 74 9.89 -1.11 -12.97
CA ALA A 74 10.50 -0.96 -11.65
C ALA A 74 11.03 0.47 -11.44
N MET A 75 10.81 1.01 -10.24
CA MET A 75 11.16 2.38 -9.88
C MET A 75 12.01 2.40 -8.62
N SER A 76 12.86 3.42 -8.51
CA SER A 76 13.60 3.69 -7.28
C SER A 76 12.85 4.71 -6.39
N PRO A 77 13.09 4.73 -5.06
CA PRO A 77 12.47 5.69 -4.16
C PRO A 77 12.71 7.16 -4.55
N GLU A 78 13.90 7.48 -5.07
CA GLU A 78 14.30 8.84 -5.45
C GLU A 78 13.45 9.40 -6.59
N HIS A 79 12.96 8.53 -7.50
CA HIS A 79 12.07 8.94 -8.59
C HIS A 79 10.77 9.59 -8.07
N PHE A 80 10.33 9.20 -6.88
CA PHE A 80 9.12 9.73 -6.24
C PHE A 80 9.42 10.78 -5.17
N GLY A 81 10.68 10.96 -4.80
CA GLY A 81 11.07 11.80 -3.65
C GLY A 81 10.65 11.18 -2.32
N ILE A 82 10.64 9.84 -2.23
CA ILE A 82 10.36 9.11 -0.98
C ILE A 82 11.50 9.36 0.01
N SER A 83 11.17 9.50 1.29
CA SER A 83 12.16 9.74 2.34
C SER A 83 13.12 8.56 2.53
N ASP A 84 14.37 8.85 2.92
CA ASP A 84 15.40 7.83 3.12
C ASP A 84 14.98 6.74 4.12
N GLY A 85 14.28 7.13 5.19
CA GLY A 85 13.79 6.18 6.19
C GLY A 85 12.72 5.23 5.65
N LEU A 86 11.82 5.73 4.80
CA LEU A 86 10.81 4.88 4.16
C LEU A 86 11.43 4.02 3.04
N ALA A 87 12.39 4.58 2.29
CA ALA A 87 13.16 3.85 1.29
C ALA A 87 13.91 2.65 1.89
N GLU A 88 14.54 2.84 3.06
CA GLU A 88 15.23 1.74 3.75
C GLU A 88 14.27 0.64 4.19
N ARG A 89 13.14 1.00 4.82
CA ARG A 89 12.14 -0.01 5.22
C ARG A 89 11.57 -0.79 4.03
N LEU A 90 11.35 -0.12 2.89
CA LEU A 90 10.93 -0.78 1.65
C LEU A 90 11.96 -1.80 1.16
N ARG A 91 13.24 -1.44 1.24
CA ARG A 91 14.35 -2.34 0.88
C ARG A 91 14.41 -3.53 1.81
N GLU A 92 14.33 -3.33 3.11
CA GLU A 92 14.32 -4.41 4.12
C GLU A 92 13.13 -5.36 3.91
N TRP A 93 11.95 -4.80 3.66
CA TRP A 93 10.73 -5.57 3.39
C TRP A 93 10.84 -6.42 2.11
N THR A 94 11.43 -5.84 1.06
CA THR A 94 11.69 -6.54 -0.22
C THR A 94 12.71 -7.66 -0.03
N ALA A 95 13.83 -7.38 0.63
CA ALA A 95 14.87 -8.36 0.93
C ALA A 95 14.36 -9.51 1.82
N PHE A 96 13.49 -9.19 2.79
CA PHE A 96 12.85 -10.20 3.64
C PHE A 96 12.03 -11.19 2.82
N TRP A 97 11.23 -10.69 1.87
CA TRP A 97 10.47 -11.52 0.95
C TRP A 97 11.41 -12.36 0.08
N ALA A 98 12.40 -11.74 -0.57
CA ALA A 98 13.31 -12.43 -1.50
C ALA A 98 14.11 -13.56 -0.82
N ALA A 99 14.41 -13.43 0.48
CA ALA A 99 15.13 -14.45 1.24
C ALA A 99 14.28 -15.67 1.62
N ARG A 100 12.95 -15.59 1.52
CA ARG A 100 12.01 -16.59 2.06
C ARG A 100 10.96 -17.08 1.08
N ALA A 101 10.59 -16.26 0.12
CA ALA A 101 9.65 -16.63 -0.91
C ALA A 101 10.27 -17.78 -1.71
N ASP A 102 9.57 -18.90 -1.77
CA ASP A 102 9.86 -19.96 -2.72
C ASP A 102 8.70 -19.97 -3.72
N PRO A 103 8.95 -19.89 -5.03
CA PRO A 103 7.88 -19.87 -6.01
C PRO A 103 7.19 -21.23 -6.17
N PHE A 104 7.81 -22.31 -5.69
CA PHE A 104 7.30 -23.67 -5.74
C PHE A 104 6.73 -24.13 -4.40
N GLU A 105 7.11 -23.50 -3.29
CA GLU A 105 6.62 -23.84 -1.95
C GLU A 105 5.82 -22.70 -1.30
N PRO A 106 4.59 -22.96 -0.84
CA PRO A 106 3.83 -21.95 -0.11
C PRO A 106 4.49 -21.65 1.24
N TRP A 107 4.24 -20.44 1.76
CA TRP A 107 4.68 -20.05 3.09
C TRP A 107 4.04 -20.96 4.14
N THR A 108 4.87 -21.75 4.82
CA THR A 108 4.41 -22.69 5.86
C THR A 108 4.32 -22.04 7.24
N ASP A 109 5.13 -21.00 7.49
CA ASP A 109 5.06 -20.16 8.68
C ASP A 109 4.11 -18.98 8.45
N LEU A 110 2.86 -19.16 8.90
CA LEU A 110 1.82 -18.15 8.79
C LEU A 110 2.04 -16.93 9.68
N GLU A 111 2.78 -17.07 10.79
CA GLU A 111 3.10 -15.93 11.66
C GLU A 111 4.06 -14.98 10.95
N THR A 112 5.11 -15.54 10.35
CA THR A 112 6.05 -14.80 9.51
C THR A 112 5.37 -14.17 8.29
N LEU A 113 4.47 -14.91 7.62
CA LEU A 113 3.68 -14.36 6.51
C LEU A 113 2.83 -13.16 6.95
N HIS A 114 2.13 -13.27 8.08
CA HIS A 114 1.31 -12.19 8.62
C HIS A 114 2.14 -10.98 9.05
N ALA A 115 3.32 -11.19 9.63
CA ALA A 115 4.23 -10.10 10.00
C ALA A 115 4.70 -9.33 8.76
N TRP A 116 5.15 -10.04 7.73
CA TRP A 116 5.53 -9.45 6.44
C TRP A 116 4.36 -8.69 5.79
N TRP A 117 3.17 -9.28 5.77
CA TRP A 117 2.00 -8.64 5.18
C TRP A 117 1.59 -7.36 5.92
N ARG A 118 1.60 -7.39 7.26
CA ARG A 118 1.31 -6.21 8.09
C ARG A 118 2.31 -5.08 7.84
N GLU A 119 3.61 -5.41 7.72
CA GLU A 119 4.63 -4.42 7.40
C GLU A 119 4.37 -3.79 6.02
N GLY A 120 4.04 -4.61 5.02
CA GLY A 120 3.68 -4.11 3.68
C GLY A 120 2.50 -3.15 3.71
N LEU A 121 1.45 -3.44 4.49
CA LEU A 121 0.29 -2.54 4.66
C LEU A 121 0.69 -1.22 5.34
N SER A 122 1.59 -1.27 6.33
CA SER A 122 2.15 -0.06 6.94
C SER A 122 2.92 0.77 5.90
N LEU A 123 3.77 0.14 5.09
CA LEU A 123 4.54 0.81 4.05
C LEU A 123 3.64 1.43 2.98
N ALA A 124 2.58 0.74 2.57
CA ALA A 124 1.59 1.29 1.65
C ALA A 124 0.92 2.55 2.21
N THR A 125 0.60 2.55 3.51
CA THR A 125 0.00 3.69 4.20
C THR A 125 0.97 4.87 4.26
N ASP A 126 2.23 4.63 4.61
CA ASP A 126 3.26 5.67 4.70
C ASP A 126 3.60 6.25 3.32
N LEU A 127 3.73 5.40 2.29
CA LEU A 127 3.87 5.83 0.90
C LEU A 127 2.69 6.69 0.46
N GLN A 128 1.46 6.28 0.80
CA GLN A 128 0.28 7.03 0.42
C GLN A 128 0.26 8.41 1.08
N ARG A 129 0.78 8.55 2.30
CA ARG A 129 0.94 9.85 2.97
C ARG A 129 1.99 10.72 2.28
N GLU A 130 3.21 10.20 2.07
CA GLU A 130 4.30 10.98 1.44
C GLU A 130 3.95 11.41 0.01
N LEU A 131 3.28 10.55 -0.75
CA LEU A 131 3.02 10.77 -2.18
C LEU A 131 1.62 11.29 -2.47
N TYR A 132 0.82 11.59 -1.44
CA TYR A 132 -0.61 11.84 -1.56
C TYR A 132 -0.96 12.86 -2.64
N LYS A 133 -0.17 13.92 -2.80
CA LYS A 133 -0.51 15.00 -3.75
C LYS A 133 -0.31 14.64 -5.22
N THR A 134 0.39 13.55 -5.52
CA THR A 134 0.82 13.24 -6.91
C THR A 134 0.53 11.82 -7.36
N THR A 135 0.32 10.89 -6.42
CA THR A 135 0.35 9.46 -6.71
C THR A 135 -0.75 8.71 -5.95
N VAL A 136 -1.33 7.71 -6.61
CA VAL A 136 -2.16 6.69 -5.98
C VAL A 136 -1.29 5.46 -5.74
N VAL A 137 -1.22 5.02 -4.49
CA VAL A 137 -0.51 3.80 -4.10
C VAL A 137 -1.47 2.63 -4.15
N ILE A 138 -1.06 1.55 -4.83
CA ILE A 138 -1.87 0.36 -5.06
C ILE A 138 -1.11 -0.83 -4.44
N PRO A 139 -1.47 -1.28 -3.23
CA PRO A 139 -0.89 -2.47 -2.64
C PRO A 139 -1.36 -3.72 -3.41
N GLU A 140 -0.42 -4.50 -3.93
CA GLU A 140 -0.66 -5.73 -4.70
C GLU A 140 0.15 -6.89 -4.12
N PHE A 141 0.08 -7.04 -2.80
CA PHE A 141 0.77 -8.09 -2.05
C PHE A 141 -0.12 -8.65 -0.95
N GLY A 142 0.28 -9.77 -0.37
CA GLY A 142 -0.47 -10.48 0.65
C GLY A 142 -1.26 -11.66 0.10
N PRO A 143 -2.03 -12.36 0.94
CA PRO A 143 -2.79 -13.53 0.52
C PRO A 143 -3.92 -13.09 -0.43
N HIS A 144 -3.77 -13.37 -1.72
CA HIS A 144 -4.89 -13.43 -2.65
C HIS A 144 -5.62 -14.76 -2.46
N PRO A 145 -6.85 -14.80 -1.92
CA PRO A 145 -7.58 -16.06 -1.78
C PRO A 145 -8.00 -16.69 -3.12
N GLU A 146 -7.92 -15.95 -4.23
CA GLU A 146 -8.46 -16.38 -5.54
C GLU A 146 -7.46 -16.38 -6.69
N GLN A 147 -6.19 -16.03 -6.45
CA GLN A 147 -5.15 -16.10 -7.47
C GLN A 147 -4.06 -17.06 -6.98
N GLY A 148 -4.15 -18.31 -7.44
CA GLY A 148 -2.97 -19.16 -7.48
C GLY A 148 -1.85 -18.39 -8.19
N TRP A 149 -0.64 -18.54 -7.69
CA TRP A 149 0.59 -17.90 -8.18
C TRP A 149 0.85 -18.29 -9.64
N GLU A 150 0.12 -17.70 -10.59
CA GLU A 150 0.36 -17.85 -12.01
C GLU A 150 1.29 -16.73 -12.46
N TYR A 151 2.58 -17.10 -12.54
CA TYR A 151 3.59 -16.40 -13.30
C TYR A 151 3.06 -16.05 -14.70
N SER A 152 3.11 -14.76 -15.06
CA SER A 152 3.14 -14.33 -16.47
C SER A 152 4.58 -14.16 -16.92
#